data_AF-A0A5J4YZ61-F1
#
_entry.id   AF-A0A5J4YZ61-F1
#
_cell.length_a   1.000
_cell.length_b   1.000
_cell.length_c   1.000
_cell.angle_alpha   90.00
_cell.angle_beta   90.00
_cell.angle_gamma   90.00
#
_symmetry.space_group_name_H-M   'P 1'
#
loop_
_entity.id
_entity.type
_entity.pdbx_description
1 polymer ?
#
loop_
_entity_poly.entity_id
_entity_poly.type
_entity_poly.pdbx_seq_one_letter_code
_entity_poly.pdbx_strand_id
1 'polypeptide(L)'
;MNQSHGIENPADYSILLTNDDGYEAPEMRQLAARLLQRGYQVTVVAPLVNQSACAQKLTMNTPLSLVRQQDILAETTENGKNGALNRAMVFSLSGTPSDCVVAALEPRSGVLHQNGISASLVISGINQGPNLGSDVMYSGTFAAARQAGVYGFPSLASSIATYDKILPECIEKAIDATVFVAERLLRNLPTALPNRFRDLTDPLQHHDPEYVPADESEALHLLRDALAHGDLLVNLNVAKEWKGAFATCRLGAVFYRDVLRVPAAGADSRGQEGSVPVGTKAEIAIGGGIIMQVRDVPNSDIDAIEANKASISTLNCWPETHPLQVSPLIMQYALRSTEEGLPTWLCPGDAKILAGTRSPMDE
;
A
#
# COMPACT_ATOMS: atom_id res chain seq x y z
N MET A 1 -12.03 21.27 -10.19
CA MET A 1 -12.82 21.82 -9.08
C MET A 1 -11.84 22.28 -8.01
N ASN A 2 -11.69 23.60 -7.87
CA ASN A 2 -10.87 24.25 -6.85
C ASN A 2 -11.76 24.49 -5.61
N GLN A 3 -11.63 23.64 -4.60
CA GLN A 3 -11.88 24.04 -3.21
C GLN A 3 -10.67 23.60 -2.40
N SER A 4 -10.36 24.34 -1.34
CA SER A 4 -9.18 24.22 -0.48
C SER A 4 -9.15 22.89 0.30
N HIS A 5 -8.78 21.80 -0.38
CA HIS A 5 -8.69 20.45 0.18
C HIS A 5 -7.28 20.17 0.75
N GLY A 6 -6.62 21.11 1.42
CA GLY A 6 -5.31 20.88 2.03
C GLY A 6 -5.41 20.44 3.48
N ILE A 7 -4.41 19.71 3.99
CA ILE A 7 -4.12 19.68 5.43
C ILE A 7 -3.67 21.11 5.82
N GLU A 8 -4.21 21.69 6.89
CA GLU A 8 -3.91 23.08 7.28
C GLU A 8 -2.43 23.28 7.66
N ASN A 9 -1.85 22.34 8.42
CA ASN A 9 -0.44 22.37 8.83
C ASN A 9 0.29 21.08 8.41
N PRO A 10 0.69 20.94 7.14
CA PRO A 10 1.36 19.72 6.65
C PRO A 10 2.67 19.40 7.38
N ALA A 11 3.35 20.43 7.91
CA ALA A 11 4.61 20.29 8.64
C ALA A 11 4.47 19.52 9.96
N ASP A 12 3.26 19.42 10.52
CA ASP A 12 2.99 18.65 11.75
C ASP A 12 2.94 17.14 11.50
N TYR A 13 2.90 16.73 10.23
CA TYR A 13 2.78 15.33 9.84
C TYR A 13 4.09 14.81 9.25
N SER A 14 4.52 13.65 9.74
CA SER A 14 5.67 12.92 9.20
C SER A 14 5.20 11.67 8.47
N ILE A 15 5.68 11.48 7.24
CA ILE A 15 5.33 10.34 6.40
C ILE A 15 6.58 9.45 6.25
N LEU A 16 6.42 8.17 6.58
CA LEU A 16 7.43 7.15 6.31
C LEU A 16 7.17 6.54 4.93
N LEU A 17 8.20 6.51 4.08
CA LEU A 17 8.15 5.90 2.76
C LEU A 17 9.04 4.65 2.69
N THR A 18 8.54 3.63 2.01
CA THR A 18 9.27 2.40 1.61
C THR A 18 8.75 1.91 0.26
N ASN A 19 9.40 0.95 -0.37
CA ASN A 19 8.94 0.28 -1.59
C ASN A 19 9.63 -1.09 -1.73
N ASP A 20 9.36 -1.80 -2.82
CA ASP A 20 10.11 -2.97 -3.26
C ASP A 20 11.03 -2.72 -4.46
N ASP A 21 10.99 -1.54 -5.09
CA ASP A 21 11.89 -1.19 -6.20
C ASP A 21 13.28 -0.69 -5.74
N GLY A 22 13.40 -0.24 -4.49
CA GLY A 22 14.62 0.27 -3.88
C GLY A 22 14.64 1.80 -3.68
N TYR A 23 15.56 2.27 -2.84
CA TYR A 23 15.60 3.68 -2.41
C TYR A 23 15.90 4.69 -3.54
N GLU A 24 16.55 4.26 -4.63
CA GLU A 24 16.85 5.10 -5.79
C GLU A 24 15.75 5.10 -6.86
N ALA A 25 14.67 4.34 -6.66
CA ALA A 25 13.59 4.23 -7.63
C ALA A 25 13.04 5.63 -8.00
N PRO A 26 12.89 5.95 -9.30
CA PRO A 26 12.42 7.26 -9.76
C PRO A 26 11.09 7.68 -9.12
N GLU A 27 10.17 6.75 -8.97
CA GLU A 27 8.83 6.95 -8.41
C GLU A 27 8.89 7.31 -6.92
N MET A 28 9.76 6.64 -6.17
CA MET A 28 10.03 6.93 -4.75
C MET A 28 10.58 8.34 -4.58
N ARG A 29 11.60 8.71 -5.37
CA ARG A 29 12.21 10.06 -5.31
C ARG A 29 11.21 11.15 -5.66
N GLN A 30 10.38 10.92 -6.68
CA GLN A 30 9.35 11.88 -7.12
C GLN A 30 8.20 12.00 -6.10
N LEU A 31 7.73 10.89 -5.51
CA LEU A 31 6.72 10.92 -4.45
C LEU A 31 7.25 11.68 -3.22
N ALA A 32 8.47 11.38 -2.77
CA ALA A 32 9.12 12.08 -1.67
C ALA A 32 9.24 13.59 -1.94
N ALA A 33 9.69 13.97 -3.14
CA ALA A 33 9.77 15.36 -3.55
C ALA A 33 8.39 16.05 -3.55
N ARG A 34 7.34 15.38 -4.06
CA ARG A 34 5.98 15.94 -4.06
C ARG A 34 5.47 16.15 -2.64
N LEU A 35 5.67 15.21 -1.72
CA LEU A 35 5.27 15.35 -0.33
C LEU A 35 6.02 16.50 0.38
N LEU A 36 7.33 16.64 0.15
CA LEU A 36 8.12 17.76 0.67
C LEU A 36 7.63 19.12 0.14
N GLN A 37 7.27 19.19 -1.16
CA GLN A 37 6.68 20.38 -1.78
C GLN A 37 5.32 20.74 -1.18
N ARG A 38 4.51 19.73 -0.79
CA ARG A 38 3.24 19.91 -0.06
C ARG A 38 3.44 20.31 1.40
N GLY A 39 4.66 20.21 1.93
CA GLY A 39 5.02 20.72 3.24
C GLY A 39 5.22 19.64 4.33
N TYR A 40 5.12 18.36 3.97
CA TYR A 40 5.29 17.24 4.91
C TYR A 40 6.75 17.03 5.32
N GLN A 41 6.95 16.38 6.46
CA GLN A 41 8.23 15.75 6.80
C GLN A 41 8.28 14.35 6.19
N VAL A 42 9.40 13.95 5.60
CA VAL A 42 9.52 12.69 4.87
C VAL A 42 10.73 11.91 5.37
N THR A 43 10.52 10.66 5.77
CA THR A 43 11.60 9.71 6.02
C THR A 43 11.45 8.55 5.04
N VAL A 44 12.52 8.23 4.31
CA VAL A 44 12.58 7.07 3.43
C VAL A 44 13.43 6.01 4.11
N VAL A 45 12.89 4.81 4.28
CA VAL A 45 13.65 3.61 4.64
C VAL A 45 13.25 2.53 3.65
N ALA A 46 14.12 2.24 2.69
CA ALA A 46 13.79 1.37 1.55
C ALA A 46 14.94 0.40 1.23
N PRO A 47 14.67 -0.69 0.47
CA PRO A 47 15.69 -1.63 0.07
C PRO A 47 16.85 -0.97 -0.70
N LEU A 48 18.05 -1.51 -0.56
CA LEU A 48 19.23 -1.08 -1.30
C LEU A 48 19.09 -1.37 -2.81
N VAL A 49 18.40 -2.45 -3.15
CA VAL A 49 18.17 -2.93 -4.52
C VAL A 49 16.71 -3.39 -4.65
N ASN A 50 16.24 -3.58 -5.88
CA ASN A 50 14.91 -4.13 -6.15
C ASN A 50 14.74 -5.52 -5.48
N GLN A 51 13.57 -5.71 -4.86
CA GLN A 51 13.11 -6.88 -4.11
C GLN A 51 11.68 -7.28 -4.54
N SER A 52 11.34 -7.15 -5.82
CA SER A 52 10.01 -7.51 -6.31
C SER A 52 9.65 -8.98 -6.00
N ALA A 53 8.36 -9.24 -5.77
CA ALA A 53 7.81 -10.56 -5.45
C ALA A 53 8.39 -11.25 -4.18
N CYS A 54 8.85 -10.46 -3.20
CA CYS A 54 9.37 -11.00 -1.94
C CYS A 54 8.29 -11.30 -0.88
N ALA A 55 7.01 -10.94 -1.12
CA ALA A 55 5.92 -11.01 -0.15
C ALA A 55 6.33 -10.39 1.21
N GLN A 56 5.83 -10.94 2.32
CA GLN A 56 6.15 -10.49 3.68
C GLN A 56 7.36 -11.22 4.29
N LYS A 57 8.42 -11.42 3.49
CA LYS A 57 9.65 -12.08 3.96
C LYS A 57 10.37 -11.20 5.00
N LEU A 58 10.82 -11.82 6.08
CA LEU A 58 11.72 -11.19 7.08
C LEU A 58 13.07 -11.92 7.11
N THR A 59 14.15 -11.17 7.28
CA THR A 59 15.51 -11.70 7.34
C THR A 59 15.94 -11.93 8.79
N MET A 60 15.92 -13.18 9.26
CA MET A 60 16.09 -13.50 10.69
C MET A 60 17.48 -14.01 11.11
N ASN A 61 18.35 -14.40 10.17
CA ASN A 61 19.62 -15.09 10.50
C ASN A 61 20.86 -14.50 9.81
N THR A 62 20.72 -13.35 9.16
CA THR A 62 21.82 -12.69 8.44
C THR A 62 21.81 -11.21 8.81
N PRO A 63 22.96 -10.62 9.21
CA PRO A 63 23.05 -9.19 9.47
C PRO A 63 22.65 -8.37 8.24
N LEU A 64 21.84 -7.33 8.46
CA LEU A 64 21.47 -6.36 7.44
C LEU A 64 22.32 -5.10 7.59
N SER A 65 22.68 -4.49 6.46
CA SER A 65 23.39 -3.21 6.42
C SER A 65 22.40 -2.08 6.25
N LEU A 66 22.30 -1.21 7.26
CA LEU A 66 21.53 0.03 7.24
C LEU A 66 22.47 1.20 6.97
N VAL A 67 22.20 1.99 5.93
CA VAL A 67 23.05 3.12 5.53
C VAL A 67 22.19 4.37 5.46
N ARG A 68 22.60 5.43 6.18
CA ARG A 68 22.04 6.77 5.99
C ARG A 68 22.64 7.37 4.72
N GLN A 69 21.79 7.63 3.74
CA GLN A 69 22.21 8.14 2.44
C GLN A 69 22.37 9.65 2.48
N GLN A 70 23.21 10.18 1.58
CA GLN A 70 23.24 11.60 1.30
C GLN A 70 21.93 12.04 0.64
N ASP A 71 21.66 13.34 0.63
CA ASP A 71 20.37 13.86 0.20
C ASP A 71 20.13 13.69 -1.31
N ILE A 72 19.64 12.51 -1.70
CA ILE A 72 19.23 12.19 -3.07
C ILE A 72 17.97 12.96 -3.51
N LEU A 73 17.37 13.77 -2.64
CA LEU A 73 16.19 14.60 -2.92
C LEU A 73 16.55 16.07 -3.16
N ALA A 74 17.83 16.43 -2.99
CA ALA A 74 18.35 17.78 -3.26
C ALA A 74 18.21 18.18 -4.74
N GLU A 75 18.35 17.24 -5.67
CA GLU A 75 18.24 17.49 -7.11
C GLU A 75 16.78 17.65 -7.58
N THR A 76 15.82 17.05 -6.86
CA THR A 76 14.40 17.03 -7.24
C THR A 76 13.57 18.14 -6.58
N THR A 77 14.21 18.99 -5.77
CA THR A 77 13.57 20.16 -5.17
C THR A 77 14.23 21.43 -5.71
N GLU A 78 13.54 22.18 -6.58
CA GLU A 78 14.01 23.49 -7.09
C GLU A 78 14.31 24.50 -5.96
N ASN A 79 13.86 24.21 -4.73
CA ASN A 79 13.99 25.02 -3.53
C ASN A 79 15.04 24.51 -2.52
N GLY A 80 16.14 23.89 -2.97
CA GLY A 80 17.29 23.55 -2.11
C GLY A 80 17.89 24.72 -1.30
N LYS A 81 17.37 25.94 -1.45
CA LYS A 81 17.73 27.16 -0.70
C LYS A 81 16.78 27.53 0.44
N ASN A 82 15.58 26.93 0.55
CA ASN A 82 14.53 27.33 1.51
C ASN A 82 14.16 26.23 2.53
N GLY A 83 15.14 25.56 3.15
CA GLY A 83 14.92 24.70 4.31
C GLY A 83 14.13 23.40 4.09
N ALA A 84 13.65 23.12 2.87
CA ALA A 84 12.90 21.91 2.54
C ALA A 84 13.73 20.62 2.75
N LEU A 85 15.04 20.68 2.51
CA LEU A 85 15.97 19.56 2.70
C LEU A 85 16.16 19.17 4.17
N ASN A 86 15.94 20.09 5.11
CA ASN A 86 16.01 19.79 6.55
C ASN A 86 14.85 18.90 7.04
N ARG A 87 13.87 18.60 6.18
CA ARG A 87 12.68 17.79 6.50
C ARG A 87 12.70 16.40 5.84
N ALA A 88 13.82 16.03 5.24
CA ALA A 88 13.99 14.76 4.55
C ALA A 88 15.13 13.94 5.16
N MET A 89 14.92 12.63 5.32
CA MET A 89 15.98 11.68 5.62
C MET A 89 15.81 10.42 4.79
N VAL A 90 16.91 9.88 4.28
CA VAL A 90 16.91 8.70 3.42
C VAL A 90 17.85 7.65 3.99
N PHE A 91 17.34 6.43 4.11
CA PHE A 91 18.07 5.26 4.54
C PHE A 91 17.85 4.12 3.55
N SER A 92 18.92 3.41 3.22
CA SER A 92 18.86 2.17 2.45
C SER A 92 19.18 0.98 3.34
N LEU A 93 18.46 -0.13 3.16
CA LEU A 93 18.70 -1.38 3.89
C LEU A 93 19.00 -2.53 2.93
N SER A 94 19.98 -3.38 3.24
CA SER A 94 20.28 -4.58 2.44
C SER A 94 19.27 -5.73 2.59
N GLY A 95 18.03 -5.42 2.99
CA GLY A 95 16.96 -6.37 3.30
C GLY A 95 15.75 -6.21 2.37
N THR A 96 14.64 -6.80 2.80
CA THR A 96 13.34 -6.71 2.12
C THR A 96 12.58 -5.43 2.50
N PRO A 97 11.49 -5.08 1.80
CA PRO A 97 10.59 -3.99 2.19
C PRO A 97 10.03 -4.15 3.61
N SER A 98 9.69 -5.38 4.02
CA SER A 98 9.21 -5.67 5.38
C SER A 98 10.32 -5.45 6.42
N ASP A 99 11.57 -5.85 6.10
CA ASP A 99 12.73 -5.54 6.96
C ASP A 99 12.95 -4.03 7.10
N CYS A 100 12.70 -3.25 6.05
CA CYS A 100 12.79 -1.79 6.08
C CYS A 100 11.78 -1.17 7.05
N VAL A 101 10.54 -1.67 7.04
CA VAL A 101 9.50 -1.22 7.98
C VAL A 101 9.88 -1.57 9.42
N VAL A 102 10.39 -2.79 9.67
CA VAL A 102 10.91 -3.18 10.99
C VAL A 102 12.03 -2.25 11.43
N ALA A 103 13.05 -2.04 10.58
CA ALA A 103 14.17 -1.17 10.87
C ALA A 103 13.74 0.29 11.12
N ALA A 104 12.66 0.75 10.48
CA ALA A 104 12.13 2.09 10.68
C ALA A 104 11.35 2.23 11.98
N LEU A 105 10.41 1.30 12.22
CA LEU A 105 9.37 1.39 13.25
C LEU A 105 9.71 0.67 14.56
N GLU A 106 10.85 -0.03 14.66
CA GLU A 106 11.25 -0.69 15.90
C GLU A 106 11.28 0.32 17.08
N PRO A 107 10.52 0.10 18.18
CA PRO A 107 10.15 1.20 19.08
C PRO A 107 11.31 1.77 19.90
N ARG A 108 12.38 0.99 20.08
CA ARG A 108 13.52 1.32 20.95
C ARG A 108 14.82 1.60 20.19
N SER A 109 14.94 1.07 18.98
CA SER A 109 16.19 1.13 18.22
C SER A 109 15.99 1.44 16.74
N GLY A 110 14.75 1.58 16.28
CA GLY A 110 14.44 1.88 14.90
C GLY A 110 14.86 3.30 14.49
N VAL A 111 14.92 3.52 13.18
CA VAL A 111 15.31 4.81 12.57
C VAL A 111 14.47 5.95 13.13
N LEU A 112 13.15 5.79 13.23
CA LEU A 112 12.29 6.88 13.70
C LEU A 112 12.59 7.25 15.16
N HIS A 113 12.74 6.24 16.03
CA HIS A 113 13.07 6.46 17.44
C HIS A 113 14.42 7.19 17.61
N GLN A 114 15.46 6.71 16.92
CA GLN A 114 16.80 7.28 17.00
C GLN A 114 16.88 8.74 16.53
N ASN A 115 15.95 9.16 15.69
CA ASN A 115 15.90 10.51 15.13
C ASN A 115 14.77 11.36 15.72
N GLY A 116 14.07 10.89 16.76
CA GLY A 116 12.98 11.63 17.41
C GLY A 116 11.77 11.89 16.52
N ILE A 117 11.53 11.02 15.53
CA ILE A 117 10.44 11.17 14.56
C ILE A 117 9.23 10.36 15.02
N SER A 118 8.05 10.95 14.85
CA SER A 118 6.78 10.26 15.01
C SER A 118 6.02 10.21 13.70
N ALA A 119 6.03 9.06 13.02
CA ALA A 119 5.27 8.89 11.79
C ALA A 119 3.75 8.99 12.02
N SER A 120 3.08 9.66 11.10
CA SER A 120 1.63 9.81 11.04
C SER A 120 1.00 8.84 10.03
N LEU A 121 1.73 8.47 8.99
CA LEU A 121 1.30 7.54 7.93
C LEU A 121 2.52 6.84 7.33
N VAL A 122 2.37 5.57 6.97
CA VAL A 122 3.35 4.82 6.18
C VAL A 122 2.82 4.64 4.76
N ILE A 123 3.62 4.99 3.75
CA ILE A 123 3.29 4.73 2.35
C ILE A 123 4.33 3.77 1.78
N SER A 124 3.84 2.67 1.22
CA SER A 124 4.64 1.71 0.47
C SER A 124 4.36 1.87 -1.02
N GLY A 125 5.39 2.17 -1.81
CA GLY A 125 5.29 2.41 -3.25
C GLY A 125 6.01 3.68 -3.70
N ILE A 126 5.76 4.18 -4.91
CA ILE A 126 4.78 3.68 -5.88
C ILE A 126 5.38 2.51 -6.67
N ASN A 127 4.75 1.35 -6.60
CA ASN A 127 5.22 0.14 -7.28
C ASN A 127 5.03 0.22 -8.80
N GLN A 128 6.02 -0.29 -9.54
CA GLN A 128 5.93 -0.53 -10.97
C GLN A 128 5.19 -1.83 -11.27
N GLY A 129 3.87 -1.76 -11.35
CA GLY A 129 3.00 -2.89 -11.70
C GLY A 129 1.83 -3.03 -10.74
N PRO A 130 0.73 -3.67 -11.17
CA PRO A 130 -0.46 -3.80 -10.36
C PRO A 130 -0.25 -4.71 -9.14
N ASN A 131 -0.96 -4.41 -8.05
CA ASN A 131 -1.19 -5.34 -6.94
C ASN A 131 -2.71 -5.50 -6.79
N LEU A 132 -3.28 -6.26 -7.73
CA LEU A 132 -4.72 -6.48 -7.87
C LEU A 132 -5.08 -7.91 -7.49
N GLY A 133 -6.28 -8.11 -6.97
CA GLY A 133 -6.78 -9.45 -6.68
C GLY A 133 -5.85 -10.27 -5.80
N SER A 134 -5.41 -11.44 -6.29
CA SER A 134 -4.54 -12.37 -5.55
C SER A 134 -3.07 -11.93 -5.50
N ASP A 135 -2.63 -11.01 -6.37
CA ASP A 135 -1.24 -10.54 -6.43
C ASP A 135 -0.80 -9.84 -5.14
N VAL A 136 -1.76 -9.31 -4.39
CA VAL A 136 -1.51 -8.71 -3.08
C VAL A 136 -0.80 -9.67 -2.12
N MET A 137 -0.99 -10.98 -2.26
CA MET A 137 -0.33 -11.99 -1.40
C MET A 137 1.17 -12.11 -1.66
N TYR A 138 1.63 -11.78 -2.87
CA TYR A 138 3.03 -11.90 -3.28
C TYR A 138 3.75 -10.55 -3.34
N SER A 139 3.00 -9.45 -3.30
CA SER A 139 3.53 -8.09 -3.40
C SER A 139 4.36 -7.69 -2.18
N GLY A 140 5.61 -7.28 -2.43
CA GLY A 140 6.47 -6.66 -1.41
C GLY A 140 5.96 -5.28 -0.99
N THR A 141 5.43 -4.50 -1.94
CA THR A 141 4.79 -3.21 -1.67
C THR A 141 3.59 -3.35 -0.72
N PHE A 142 2.67 -4.29 -0.99
CA PHE A 142 1.54 -4.57 -0.10
C PHE A 142 2.00 -5.08 1.27
N ALA A 143 2.94 -6.02 1.28
CA ALA A 143 3.46 -6.62 2.49
C ALA A 143 4.12 -5.59 3.42
N ALA A 144 4.84 -4.60 2.90
CA ALA A 144 5.42 -3.53 3.71
C ALA A 144 4.35 -2.63 4.33
N ALA A 145 3.30 -2.26 3.59
CA ALA A 145 2.17 -1.51 4.17
C ALA A 145 1.48 -2.32 5.28
N ARG A 146 1.26 -3.62 5.05
CA ARG A 146 0.72 -4.54 6.06
C ARG A 146 1.63 -4.65 7.29
N GLN A 147 2.94 -4.71 7.07
CA GLN A 147 3.94 -4.77 8.14
C GLN A 147 3.91 -3.50 9.01
N ALA A 148 3.62 -2.33 8.45
CA ALA A 148 3.43 -1.11 9.23
C ALA A 148 2.19 -1.21 10.13
N GLY A 149 1.12 -1.81 9.62
CA GLY A 149 -0.06 -2.16 10.40
C GLY A 149 0.26 -3.07 11.57
N VAL A 150 1.13 -4.08 11.38
CA VAL A 150 1.61 -4.94 12.48
C VAL A 150 2.30 -4.14 13.60
N TYR A 151 2.93 -3.00 13.29
CA TYR A 151 3.50 -2.07 14.29
C TYR A 151 2.51 -0.99 14.77
N GLY A 152 1.23 -1.06 14.39
CA GLY A 152 0.17 -0.17 14.85
C GLY A 152 0.14 1.17 14.13
N PHE A 153 0.64 1.22 12.89
CA PHE A 153 0.64 2.43 12.07
C PHE A 153 -0.36 2.31 10.91
N PRO A 154 -1.12 3.38 10.60
CA PRO A 154 -1.93 3.45 9.41
C PRO A 154 -1.03 3.40 8.17
N SER A 155 -1.48 2.72 7.13
CA SER A 155 -0.68 2.52 5.93
C SER A 155 -1.44 2.52 4.61
N LEU A 156 -0.71 2.89 3.56
CA LEU A 156 -1.15 2.93 2.17
C LEU A 156 -0.15 2.17 1.30
N ALA A 157 -0.60 1.16 0.57
CA ALA A 157 0.14 0.60 -0.57
C ALA A 157 -0.31 1.31 -1.85
N SER A 158 0.62 1.71 -2.72
CA SER A 158 0.32 2.40 -3.98
C SER A 158 1.09 1.81 -5.15
N SER A 159 0.38 1.61 -6.27
CA SER A 159 0.88 0.89 -7.44
C SER A 159 0.38 1.51 -8.75
N ILE A 160 1.22 1.50 -9.79
CA ILE A 160 0.81 1.82 -11.16
C ILE A 160 0.27 0.54 -11.80
N ALA A 161 -1.03 0.51 -12.12
CA ALA A 161 -1.69 -0.69 -12.65
C ALA A 161 -1.48 -0.85 -14.16
N THR A 162 -0.26 -1.17 -14.54
CA THR A 162 0.10 -1.49 -15.93
C THR A 162 1.20 -2.55 -15.98
N TYR A 163 1.10 -3.48 -16.92
CA TYR A 163 2.19 -4.38 -17.29
C TYR A 163 2.99 -3.86 -18.50
N ASP A 164 2.50 -2.81 -19.17
CA ASP A 164 3.23 -2.13 -20.23
C ASP A 164 4.39 -1.30 -19.67
N LYS A 165 5.25 -0.84 -20.60
CA LYS A 165 6.25 0.19 -20.30
C LYS A 165 5.61 1.39 -19.59
N ILE A 166 6.13 1.71 -18.42
CA ILE A 166 5.75 2.87 -17.63
C ILE A 166 6.35 4.11 -18.26
N LEU A 167 5.49 5.08 -18.56
CA LEU A 167 5.87 6.38 -19.10
C LEU A 167 5.86 7.43 -17.98
N PRO A 168 6.66 8.52 -18.07
CA PRO A 168 6.74 9.53 -17.01
C PRO A 168 5.37 10.08 -16.57
N GLU A 169 4.44 10.27 -17.50
CA GLU A 169 3.08 10.73 -17.21
C GLU A 169 2.27 9.74 -16.36
N CYS A 170 2.59 8.44 -16.41
CA CYS A 170 1.95 7.43 -15.57
C CYS A 170 2.41 7.57 -14.11
N ILE A 171 3.69 7.91 -13.91
CA ILE A 171 4.27 8.15 -12.59
C ILE A 171 3.63 9.38 -11.96
N GLU A 172 3.56 10.50 -12.69
CA GLU A 172 2.93 11.74 -12.21
C GLU A 172 1.47 11.52 -11.80
N LYS A 173 0.68 10.84 -12.64
CA LYS A 173 -0.71 10.45 -12.32
C LYS A 173 -0.79 9.63 -11.02
N ALA A 174 0.10 8.65 -10.86
CA ALA A 174 0.08 7.82 -9.67
C ALA A 174 0.51 8.59 -8.41
N ILE A 175 1.46 9.52 -8.52
CA ILE A 175 1.84 10.43 -7.43
C ILE A 175 0.66 11.32 -7.03
N ASP A 176 -0.03 11.91 -8.00
CA ASP A 176 -1.21 12.75 -7.76
C ASP A 176 -2.30 11.98 -6.99
N ALA A 177 -2.63 10.77 -7.45
CA ALA A 177 -3.59 9.90 -6.79
C ALA A 177 -3.13 9.48 -5.38
N THR A 178 -1.85 9.13 -5.23
CA THR A 178 -1.26 8.71 -3.95
C THR A 178 -1.32 9.83 -2.92
N VAL A 179 -0.89 11.05 -3.28
CA VAL A 179 -0.92 12.22 -2.40
C VAL A 179 -2.36 12.56 -2.03
N PHE A 180 -3.27 12.52 -2.99
CA PHE A 180 -4.69 12.78 -2.74
C PHE A 180 -5.31 11.81 -1.72
N VAL A 181 -5.04 10.50 -1.85
CA VAL A 181 -5.51 9.49 -0.89
C VAL A 181 -4.81 9.64 0.46
N ALA A 182 -3.49 9.86 0.48
CA ALA A 182 -2.72 10.08 1.70
C ALA A 182 -3.24 11.28 2.51
N GLU A 183 -3.54 12.41 1.86
CA GLU A 183 -4.09 13.59 2.53
C GLU A 183 -5.48 13.33 3.13
N ARG A 184 -6.31 12.51 2.47
CA ARG A 184 -7.58 12.08 3.04
C ARG A 184 -7.42 11.14 4.22
N LEU A 185 -6.47 10.21 4.17
CA LEU A 185 -6.14 9.36 5.32
C LEU A 185 -5.72 10.23 6.50
N LEU A 186 -4.76 11.13 6.31
CA LEU A 186 -4.26 12.03 7.36
C LEU A 186 -5.33 12.90 8.02
N ARG A 187 -6.33 13.37 7.26
CA ARG A 187 -7.47 14.12 7.81
C ARG A 187 -8.36 13.32 8.75
N ASN A 188 -8.44 12.01 8.54
CA ASN A 188 -9.26 11.10 9.33
C ASN A 188 -8.49 10.50 10.51
N LEU A 189 -7.19 10.79 10.64
CA LEU A 189 -6.35 10.28 11.71
C LEU A 189 -6.23 11.29 12.85
N PRO A 190 -6.19 10.82 14.11
CA PRO A 190 -5.86 11.69 15.24
C PRO A 190 -4.41 12.17 15.16
N THR A 191 -4.12 13.34 15.73
CA THR A 191 -2.76 13.92 15.77
C THR A 191 -1.74 12.97 16.44
N ALA A 192 -2.16 12.34 17.54
CA ALA A 192 -1.44 11.26 18.18
C ALA A 192 -2.14 9.94 17.86
N LEU A 193 -1.45 9.02 17.18
CA LEU A 193 -2.01 7.71 16.89
C LEU A 193 -2.11 6.91 18.21
N PRO A 194 -3.24 6.24 18.46
CA PRO A 194 -3.53 5.60 19.74
C PRO A 194 -2.66 4.38 20.02
N ASN A 195 -2.23 3.65 18.98
CA ASN A 195 -1.55 2.36 19.11
C ASN A 195 -0.16 2.32 18.48
N ARG A 196 0.56 3.47 18.45
CA ARG A 196 1.92 3.51 17.89
C ARG A 196 2.78 2.45 18.56
N PHE A 197 3.48 1.67 17.75
CA PHE A 197 4.37 0.60 18.20
C PHE A 197 3.68 -0.62 18.82
N ARG A 198 2.35 -0.65 18.82
CA ARG A 198 1.50 -1.61 19.54
C ARG A 198 1.94 -1.83 20.98
N ASP A 199 1.36 -1.06 21.90
CA ASP A 199 1.62 -1.27 23.32
C ASP A 199 1.16 -2.69 23.72
N LEU A 200 2.13 -3.56 23.99
CA LEU A 200 1.92 -4.99 24.22
C LEU A 200 1.27 -5.28 25.58
N THR A 201 1.00 -4.27 26.41
CA THR A 201 0.39 -4.46 27.73
C THR A 201 -1.11 -4.78 27.67
N ASP A 202 -1.83 -4.31 26.65
CA ASP A 202 -3.22 -4.71 26.40
C ASP A 202 -3.60 -4.54 24.91
N PRO A 203 -3.11 -5.43 24.03
CA PRO A 203 -3.27 -5.26 22.58
C PRO A 203 -4.72 -5.43 22.12
N LEU A 204 -5.62 -6.00 22.94
CA LEU A 204 -7.00 -6.35 22.55
C LEU A 204 -8.03 -5.29 22.96
N GLN A 205 -7.62 -4.22 23.64
CA GLN A 205 -8.53 -3.31 24.33
C GLN A 205 -9.50 -2.54 23.41
N HIS A 206 -9.22 -2.49 22.10
CA HIS A 206 -9.96 -1.67 21.14
C HIS A 206 -10.73 -2.48 20.09
N HIS A 207 -10.74 -3.82 20.19
CA HIS A 207 -11.25 -4.62 19.10
C HIS A 207 -11.99 -5.88 19.56
N ASP A 208 -13.28 -5.99 19.21
CA ASP A 208 -14.03 -7.24 19.23
C ASP A 208 -14.21 -7.72 17.77
N PRO A 209 -13.59 -8.83 17.38
CA PRO A 209 -13.66 -9.34 16.00
C PRO A 209 -15.06 -9.83 15.60
N GLU A 210 -15.97 -9.99 16.56
CA GLU A 210 -17.37 -10.37 16.34
C GLU A 210 -18.33 -9.19 16.49
N TYR A 211 -17.81 -7.98 16.72
CA TYR A 211 -18.63 -6.80 16.97
C TYR A 211 -19.59 -6.50 15.81
N VAL A 212 -20.82 -6.16 16.16
CA VAL A 212 -21.87 -5.75 15.23
C VAL A 212 -22.12 -4.25 15.41
N PRO A 213 -21.86 -3.40 14.39
CA PRO A 213 -22.17 -1.98 14.49
C PRO A 213 -23.69 -1.78 14.56
N ALA A 214 -24.14 -0.87 15.42
CA ALA A 214 -25.53 -0.49 15.61
C ALA A 214 -26.12 0.20 14.36
N ASP A 215 -25.32 1.00 13.67
CA ASP A 215 -25.69 1.68 12.43
C ASP A 215 -24.49 1.94 11.49
N GLU A 216 -24.78 2.50 10.31
CA GLU A 216 -23.75 2.84 9.32
C GLU A 216 -22.78 3.92 9.85
N SER A 217 -23.26 4.90 10.61
CA SER A 217 -22.40 5.97 11.13
C SER A 217 -21.36 5.41 12.08
N GLU A 218 -21.75 4.48 12.96
CA GLU A 218 -20.84 3.76 13.84
C GLU A 218 -19.86 2.89 13.04
N ALA A 219 -20.31 2.14 12.03
CA ALA A 219 -19.43 1.34 11.20
C ALA A 219 -18.35 2.18 10.48
N LEU A 220 -18.72 3.34 9.92
CA LEU A 220 -17.78 4.26 9.27
C LEU A 220 -16.81 4.91 10.27
N HIS A 221 -17.23 5.10 11.53
CA HIS A 221 -16.34 5.52 12.60
C HIS A 221 -15.34 4.42 12.97
N LEU A 222 -15.81 3.19 13.17
CA LEU A 222 -14.98 2.03 13.51
C LEU A 222 -13.94 1.71 12.43
N LEU A 223 -14.26 1.92 11.14
CA LEU A 223 -13.26 1.79 10.06
C LEU A 223 -12.12 2.83 10.19
N ARG A 224 -12.45 4.09 10.53
CA ARG A 224 -11.42 5.12 10.74
C ARG A 224 -10.61 4.85 12.00
N ASP A 225 -11.26 4.36 13.05
CA ASP A 225 -10.59 3.97 14.28
C ASP A 225 -9.64 2.80 14.07
N ALA A 226 -10.07 1.75 13.37
CA ALA A 226 -9.23 0.61 13.02
C ALA A 226 -8.04 1.00 12.12
N LEU A 227 -8.21 1.96 11.20
CA LEU A 227 -7.08 2.55 10.48
C LEU A 227 -6.09 3.22 11.44
N ALA A 228 -6.57 4.04 12.39
CA ALA A 228 -5.72 4.73 13.36
C ALA A 228 -4.93 3.78 14.27
N HIS A 229 -5.47 2.58 14.54
CA HIS A 229 -4.80 1.51 15.29
C HIS A 229 -3.88 0.62 14.43
N GLY A 230 -3.81 0.85 13.12
CA GLY A 230 -3.03 0.05 12.18
C GLY A 230 -3.62 -1.33 11.88
N ASP A 231 -4.91 -1.54 12.15
CA ASP A 231 -5.63 -2.80 11.88
C ASP A 231 -6.20 -2.85 10.46
N LEU A 232 -6.30 -1.69 9.79
CA LEU A 232 -6.63 -1.55 8.38
C LEU A 232 -5.51 -0.90 7.59
N LEU A 233 -5.45 -1.26 6.30
CA LEU A 233 -4.63 -0.59 5.30
C LEU A 233 -5.45 -0.30 4.04
N VAL A 234 -4.97 0.64 3.25
CA VAL A 234 -5.52 0.95 1.92
C VAL A 234 -4.57 0.47 0.83
N ASN A 235 -5.09 -0.25 -0.16
CA ASN A 235 -4.38 -0.64 -1.38
C ASN A 235 -4.91 0.18 -2.56
N LEU A 236 -4.06 1.03 -3.12
CA LEU A 236 -4.34 1.93 -4.23
C LEU A 236 -3.66 1.42 -5.50
N ASN A 237 -4.43 1.21 -6.56
CA ASN A 237 -3.90 0.92 -7.88
C ASN A 237 -4.38 1.98 -8.87
N VAL A 238 -3.45 2.62 -9.58
CA VAL A 238 -3.74 3.75 -10.46
C VAL A 238 -3.64 3.30 -11.92
N ALA A 239 -4.75 3.37 -12.66
CA ALA A 239 -4.76 3.02 -14.08
C ALA A 239 -3.81 3.93 -14.87
N LYS A 240 -3.15 3.35 -15.88
CA LYS A 240 -2.28 4.08 -16.83
C LYS A 240 -2.97 5.31 -17.44
N GLU A 241 -4.25 5.15 -17.82
CA GLU A 241 -5.07 6.20 -18.44
C GLU A 241 -5.91 6.97 -17.43
N TRP A 242 -5.56 6.95 -16.14
CA TRP A 242 -6.31 7.63 -15.09
C TRP A 242 -6.47 9.14 -15.37
N LYS A 243 -7.69 9.63 -15.15
CA LYS A 243 -8.10 11.04 -15.37
C LYS A 243 -8.79 11.64 -14.14
N GLY A 244 -8.47 11.18 -12.93
CA GLY A 244 -9.01 11.71 -11.68
C GLY A 244 -10.17 10.92 -11.06
N ALA A 245 -10.69 9.89 -11.75
CA ALA A 245 -11.80 9.09 -11.26
C ALA A 245 -11.34 7.96 -10.33
N PHE A 246 -12.04 7.76 -9.22
CA PHE A 246 -11.77 6.69 -8.25
C PHE A 246 -12.88 5.63 -8.26
N ALA A 247 -12.57 4.46 -7.72
CA ALA A 247 -13.55 3.43 -7.43
C ALA A 247 -13.22 2.74 -6.10
N THR A 248 -14.23 2.54 -5.27
CA THR A 248 -14.13 1.76 -4.04
C THR A 248 -14.39 0.31 -4.40
N CYS A 249 -13.41 -0.54 -4.10
CA CYS A 249 -13.35 -1.87 -4.68
C CYS A 249 -13.14 -2.95 -3.63
N ARG A 250 -13.61 -4.16 -3.95
CA ARG A 250 -13.09 -5.39 -3.37
C ARG A 250 -11.93 -5.90 -4.23
N LEU A 251 -11.14 -6.82 -3.71
CA LEU A 251 -10.17 -7.54 -4.51
C LEU A 251 -10.88 -8.42 -5.57
N GLY A 252 -10.40 -8.35 -6.80
CA GLY A 252 -10.76 -9.26 -7.87
C GLY A 252 -10.10 -10.63 -7.70
N ALA A 253 -10.26 -11.50 -8.69
CA ALA A 253 -9.68 -12.83 -8.67
C ALA A 253 -8.86 -13.09 -9.95
N VAL A 254 -7.56 -13.20 -9.76
CA VAL A 254 -6.58 -13.55 -10.80
C VAL A 254 -5.86 -14.81 -10.37
N PHE A 255 -5.61 -15.71 -11.31
CA PHE A 255 -4.80 -16.90 -11.07
C PHE A 255 -3.82 -17.09 -12.23
N TYR A 256 -2.70 -17.75 -11.94
CA TYR A 256 -1.67 -18.03 -12.93
C TYR A 256 -1.56 -19.54 -13.17
N ARG A 257 -1.54 -19.95 -14.45
CA ARG A 257 -1.24 -21.33 -14.88
C ARG A 257 -0.08 -21.32 -15.86
N ASP A 258 0.55 -22.47 -16.03
CA ASP A 258 1.65 -22.68 -16.99
C ASP A 258 2.83 -21.72 -16.79
N VAL A 259 3.15 -21.44 -15.52
CA VAL A 259 4.22 -20.53 -15.07
C VAL A 259 5.60 -21.19 -15.01
N LEU A 260 5.64 -22.52 -14.88
CA LEU A 260 6.88 -23.28 -14.76
C LEU A 260 7.41 -23.63 -16.16
N ARG A 261 8.68 -23.34 -16.41
CA ARG A 261 9.40 -23.78 -17.61
C ARG A 261 10.52 -24.74 -17.23
N VAL A 262 10.46 -25.93 -17.80
CA VAL A 262 11.53 -26.94 -17.72
C VAL A 262 12.12 -27.08 -19.13
N PRO A 263 13.28 -26.48 -19.41
CA PRO A 263 13.91 -26.60 -20.72
C PRO A 263 14.36 -28.05 -20.97
N ALA A 264 14.14 -28.55 -22.18
CA ALA A 264 14.72 -29.83 -22.60
C ALA A 264 16.25 -29.76 -22.61
N ALA A 265 16.92 -30.88 -22.30
CA ALA A 265 18.37 -30.95 -22.26
C ALA A 265 19.00 -30.54 -23.62
N GLY A 266 19.79 -29.47 -23.61
CA GLY A 266 20.45 -28.94 -24.81
C GLY A 266 19.61 -28.01 -25.69
N ALA A 267 18.39 -27.66 -25.29
CA ALA A 267 17.57 -26.67 -25.97
C ALA A 267 17.92 -25.24 -25.50
N ASP A 268 17.85 -24.26 -26.42
CA ASP A 268 17.85 -22.86 -26.04
C ASP A 268 16.54 -22.49 -25.32
N SER A 269 16.49 -21.30 -24.72
CA SER A 269 15.40 -20.81 -23.86
C SER A 269 14.01 -20.69 -24.52
N ARG A 270 13.84 -21.24 -25.73
CA ARG A 270 12.59 -21.26 -26.53
C ARG A 270 12.21 -22.67 -27.03
N GLY A 271 12.90 -23.73 -26.60
CA GLY A 271 12.64 -25.12 -27.02
C GLY A 271 11.65 -25.91 -26.15
N GLN A 272 11.17 -27.04 -26.70
CA GLN A 272 10.16 -27.97 -26.15
C GLN A 272 10.28 -28.25 -24.64
N GLU A 273 9.14 -28.40 -23.96
CA GLU A 273 9.09 -28.78 -22.54
C GLU A 273 9.78 -30.13 -22.30
N GLY A 274 10.73 -30.14 -21.37
CA GLY A 274 11.48 -31.32 -20.94
C GLY A 274 10.88 -31.98 -19.69
N SER A 275 11.45 -33.12 -19.31
CA SER A 275 11.23 -33.76 -18.01
C SER A 275 12.48 -33.65 -17.14
N VAL A 276 12.38 -34.00 -15.86
CA VAL A 276 13.53 -34.11 -14.94
C VAL A 276 13.81 -35.59 -14.67
N PRO A 277 14.73 -36.25 -15.42
CA PRO A 277 15.06 -37.65 -15.20
C PRO A 277 15.65 -37.92 -13.81
N VAL A 278 15.48 -39.16 -13.34
CA VAL A 278 16.07 -39.63 -12.07
C VAL A 278 17.58 -39.44 -12.08
N GLY A 279 18.10 -38.82 -11.01
CA GLY A 279 19.53 -38.59 -10.83
C GLY A 279 20.11 -37.40 -11.61
N THR A 280 19.28 -36.57 -12.23
CA THR A 280 19.74 -35.40 -13.01
C THR A 280 19.35 -34.07 -12.35
N LYS A 281 20.05 -32.99 -12.72
CA LYS A 281 19.75 -31.62 -12.33
C LYS A 281 19.11 -30.90 -13.52
N ALA A 282 18.00 -30.22 -13.28
CA ALA A 282 17.39 -29.29 -14.24
C ALA A 282 17.42 -27.86 -13.67
N GLU A 283 17.71 -26.88 -14.52
CA GLU A 283 17.51 -25.47 -14.21
C GLU A 283 16.12 -25.08 -14.69
N ILE A 284 15.27 -24.67 -13.76
CA ILE A 284 13.88 -24.31 -14.03
C ILE A 284 13.69 -22.81 -13.85
N ALA A 285 12.75 -22.23 -14.60
CA ALA A 285 12.33 -20.86 -14.43
C ALA A 285 10.83 -20.82 -14.08
N ILE A 286 10.47 -19.98 -13.10
CA ILE A 286 9.09 -19.59 -12.83
C ILE A 286 8.93 -18.19 -13.40
N GLY A 287 8.02 -18.01 -14.35
CA GLY A 287 7.83 -16.74 -15.04
C GLY A 287 6.38 -16.50 -15.44
N GLY A 288 6.20 -15.63 -16.43
CA GLY A 288 4.88 -15.31 -16.96
C GLY A 288 4.11 -16.55 -17.39
N GLY A 289 2.88 -16.68 -16.90
CA GLY A 289 1.96 -17.75 -17.22
C GLY A 289 0.71 -17.25 -17.94
N ILE A 290 -0.23 -18.16 -18.15
CA ILE A 290 -1.59 -17.81 -18.56
C ILE A 290 -2.29 -17.13 -17.37
N ILE A 291 -2.67 -15.87 -17.57
CA ILE A 291 -3.46 -15.09 -16.62
C ILE A 291 -4.92 -15.54 -16.76
N MET A 292 -5.42 -16.23 -15.74
CA MET A 292 -6.82 -16.61 -15.60
C MET A 292 -7.52 -15.60 -14.71
N GLN A 293 -8.06 -14.56 -15.32
CA GLN A 293 -8.89 -13.57 -14.64
C GLN A 293 -10.33 -14.10 -14.55
N VAL A 294 -10.85 -14.19 -13.34
CA VAL A 294 -12.26 -14.49 -13.11
C VAL A 294 -13.05 -13.25 -13.50
N ARG A 295 -13.90 -13.40 -14.51
CA ARG A 295 -14.83 -12.35 -14.94
C ARG A 295 -16.02 -12.32 -13.97
N ASP A 296 -16.67 -11.17 -13.88
CA ASP A 296 -17.90 -10.95 -13.10
C ASP A 296 -17.73 -10.98 -11.57
N VAL A 297 -16.63 -10.45 -11.04
CA VAL A 297 -16.53 -10.11 -9.61
C VAL A 297 -17.03 -8.67 -9.42
N PRO A 298 -18.26 -8.44 -8.92
CA PRO A 298 -18.83 -7.09 -8.92
C PRO A 298 -18.00 -6.10 -8.11
N ASN A 299 -17.76 -4.93 -8.70
CA ASN A 299 -16.97 -3.85 -8.10
C ASN A 299 -15.56 -4.30 -7.69
N SER A 300 -14.90 -5.11 -8.54
CA SER A 300 -13.52 -5.49 -8.31
C SER A 300 -12.55 -4.35 -8.62
N ASP A 301 -11.38 -4.42 -8.01
CA ASP A 301 -10.25 -3.56 -8.30
C ASP A 301 -9.80 -3.68 -9.77
N ILE A 302 -9.91 -4.87 -10.37
CA ILE A 302 -9.59 -5.11 -11.78
C ILE A 302 -10.56 -4.37 -12.70
N ASP A 303 -11.87 -4.45 -12.47
CA ASP A 303 -12.88 -3.74 -13.28
C ASP A 303 -12.66 -2.22 -13.25
N ALA A 304 -12.25 -1.69 -12.09
CA ALA A 304 -11.93 -0.29 -11.95
C ALA A 304 -10.73 0.12 -12.80
N ILE A 305 -9.67 -0.70 -12.85
CA ILE A 305 -8.52 -0.45 -13.72
C ILE A 305 -8.92 -0.53 -15.19
N GLU A 306 -9.70 -1.52 -15.60
CA GLU A 306 -10.21 -1.65 -16.97
C GLU A 306 -11.09 -0.45 -17.38
N ALA A 307 -11.80 0.15 -16.41
CA ALA A 307 -12.56 1.37 -16.59
C ALA A 307 -11.72 2.67 -16.51
N ASN A 308 -10.39 2.58 -16.47
CA ASN A 308 -9.45 3.70 -16.35
C ASN A 308 -9.60 4.54 -15.08
N LYS A 309 -10.01 3.91 -13.97
CA LYS A 309 -10.13 4.52 -12.65
C LYS A 309 -8.95 4.11 -11.76
N ALA A 310 -8.72 4.86 -10.69
CA ALA A 310 -7.88 4.40 -9.59
C ALA A 310 -8.71 3.57 -8.61
N SER A 311 -8.34 2.31 -8.37
CA SER A 311 -9.06 1.45 -7.44
C SER A 311 -8.53 1.65 -6.02
N ILE A 312 -9.46 1.70 -5.05
CA ILE A 312 -9.17 1.81 -3.62
C ILE A 312 -9.80 0.60 -2.93
N SER A 313 -8.96 -0.31 -2.48
CA SER A 313 -9.36 -1.50 -1.72
C SER A 313 -8.95 -1.34 -0.26
N THR A 314 -9.93 -1.40 0.66
CA THR A 314 -9.67 -1.38 2.11
C THR A 314 -9.51 -2.82 2.60
N LEU A 315 -8.42 -3.11 3.31
CA LEU A 315 -8.05 -4.48 3.66
C LEU A 315 -7.64 -4.58 5.13
N ASN A 316 -7.92 -5.74 5.71
CA ASN A 316 -7.44 -6.10 7.03
C ASN A 316 -5.92 -6.28 7.02
N CYS A 317 -5.25 -5.70 8.01
CA CYS A 317 -3.84 -5.99 8.28
C CYS A 317 -3.66 -7.42 8.83
N TRP A 318 -4.68 -7.96 9.48
CA TRP A 318 -4.63 -9.25 10.16
C TRP A 318 -5.32 -10.35 9.38
N PRO A 319 -4.83 -11.61 9.46
CA PRO A 319 -5.55 -12.71 8.84
C PRO A 319 -6.88 -12.96 9.56
N GLU A 320 -7.79 -13.64 8.89
CA GLU A 320 -9.04 -14.08 9.51
C GLU A 320 -8.74 -14.91 10.78
N THR A 321 -9.60 -14.83 11.79
CA THR A 321 -9.48 -15.43 13.13
C THR A 321 -8.42 -14.81 14.05
N HIS A 322 -7.63 -13.86 13.57
CA HIS A 322 -6.73 -13.11 14.45
C HIS A 322 -7.54 -12.22 15.41
N PRO A 323 -7.18 -12.09 16.70
CA PRO A 323 -7.93 -11.25 17.65
C PRO A 323 -8.07 -9.78 17.24
N LEU A 324 -7.12 -9.28 16.45
CA LEU A 324 -7.09 -7.90 15.92
C LEU A 324 -7.72 -7.76 14.52
N GLN A 325 -8.32 -8.81 13.97
CA GLN A 325 -9.03 -8.70 12.69
C GLN A 325 -10.20 -7.72 12.83
N VAL A 326 -10.41 -6.84 11.86
CA VAL A 326 -11.64 -6.03 11.82
C VAL A 326 -12.83 -6.91 11.48
N SER A 327 -13.90 -6.78 12.27
CA SER A 327 -15.12 -7.57 12.12
C SER A 327 -15.61 -7.56 10.68
N PRO A 328 -15.93 -8.72 10.08
CA PRO A 328 -16.49 -8.79 8.73
C PRO A 328 -17.77 -7.93 8.56
N LEU A 329 -18.53 -7.75 9.64
CA LEU A 329 -19.75 -6.94 9.66
C LEU A 329 -19.49 -5.43 9.65
N ILE A 330 -18.29 -5.01 10.09
CA ILE A 330 -17.79 -3.65 9.90
C ILE A 330 -17.21 -3.52 8.48
N MET A 331 -16.42 -4.50 8.04
CA MET A 331 -15.73 -4.48 6.75
C MET A 331 -16.67 -4.41 5.54
N GLN A 332 -17.91 -4.89 5.63
CA GLN A 332 -18.90 -4.70 4.56
C GLN A 332 -19.14 -3.21 4.22
N TYR A 333 -18.99 -2.30 5.21
CA TYR A 333 -19.16 -0.86 5.01
C TYR A 333 -17.95 -0.21 4.33
N ALA A 334 -16.80 -0.88 4.30
CA ALA A 334 -15.62 -0.40 3.58
C ALA A 334 -15.84 -0.38 2.06
N LEU A 335 -16.86 -1.12 1.56
CA LEU A 335 -17.28 -1.13 0.16
C LEU A 335 -18.30 -0.04 -0.20
N ARG A 336 -18.74 0.80 0.76
CA ARG A 336 -19.65 1.92 0.48
C ARG A 336 -18.90 3.04 -0.22
N SER A 337 -19.41 3.46 -1.38
CA SER A 337 -18.82 4.53 -2.18
C SER A 337 -19.67 5.80 -2.20
N THR A 338 -19.00 6.95 -2.21
CA THR A 338 -19.56 8.25 -2.62
C THR A 338 -19.92 8.27 -4.11
N GLU A 339 -20.61 9.32 -4.57
CA GLU A 339 -20.92 9.52 -6.00
C GLU A 339 -19.63 9.64 -6.86
N GLU A 340 -18.56 10.17 -6.27
CA GLU A 340 -17.24 10.30 -6.88
C GLU A 340 -16.42 9.01 -6.85
N GLY A 341 -16.98 7.91 -6.30
CA GLY A 341 -16.37 6.58 -6.27
C GLY A 341 -15.38 6.37 -5.13
N LEU A 342 -15.30 7.27 -4.16
CA LEU A 342 -14.39 7.18 -3.01
C LEU A 342 -15.01 6.45 -1.83
N PRO A 343 -14.22 5.79 -0.97
CA PRO A 343 -14.77 5.13 0.22
C PRO A 343 -15.46 6.14 1.13
N THR A 344 -16.70 5.85 1.50
CA THR A 344 -17.53 6.77 2.30
C THR A 344 -16.89 7.04 3.65
N TRP A 345 -16.22 6.04 4.24
CA TRP A 345 -15.52 6.18 5.51
C TRP A 345 -14.32 7.13 5.45
N LEU A 346 -13.75 7.39 4.25
CA LEU A 346 -12.68 8.39 4.05
C LEU A 346 -13.21 9.81 3.85
N CYS A 347 -14.52 9.98 3.64
CA CYS A 347 -15.15 11.25 3.30
C CYS A 347 -16.28 11.61 4.29
N PRO A 348 -16.00 11.74 5.60
CA PRO A 348 -17.03 12.10 6.58
C PRO A 348 -17.50 13.55 6.31
N GLY A 349 -18.65 13.69 5.66
CA GLY A 349 -19.25 14.99 5.30
C GLY A 349 -19.77 15.08 3.86
N ASP A 350 -19.28 14.25 2.95
CA ASP A 350 -19.70 14.20 1.53
C ASP A 350 -20.91 13.25 1.32
N ALA A 351 -21.53 12.80 2.41
CA ALA A 351 -22.59 11.82 2.44
C ALA A 351 -23.94 12.39 1.93
N LYS A 352 -24.05 12.67 0.64
CA LYS A 352 -25.31 12.35 -0.08
C LYS A 352 -25.29 10.86 -0.34
N ILE A 353 -25.75 10.11 0.65
CA ILE A 353 -25.90 8.65 0.58
C ILE A 353 -26.90 8.35 -0.53
N LEU A 354 -26.43 7.77 -1.63
CA LEU A 354 -27.32 7.10 -2.58
C LEU A 354 -27.87 5.87 -1.85
N ALA A 355 -29.12 5.97 -1.39
CA ALA A 355 -29.90 4.82 -0.98
C ALA A 355 -29.90 3.82 -2.14
N GLY A 356 -29.24 2.68 -1.93
CA GLY A 356 -29.13 1.63 -2.93
C GLY A 356 -30.51 1.23 -3.45
N THR A 357 -30.57 0.98 -4.74
CA THR A 357 -31.64 0.21 -5.39
C THR A 357 -31.91 -1.05 -4.57
N ARG A 358 -33.10 -1.12 -3.96
CA ARG A 358 -33.63 -2.35 -3.35
C ARG A 358 -33.67 -3.45 -4.42
N SER A 359 -33.08 -4.60 -4.11
CA SER A 359 -33.38 -5.85 -4.79
C SER A 359 -34.79 -6.30 -4.38
N PRO A 360 -35.68 -6.67 -5.31
CA PRO A 360 -37.00 -7.19 -4.97
C PRO A 360 -36.88 -8.69 -4.68
N MET A 361 -36.72 -9.03 -3.41
CA MET A 361 -36.97 -10.38 -2.89
C MET A 361 -37.76 -10.21 -1.60
N ASP A 362 -39.04 -9.88 -1.78
CA ASP A 362 -40.13 -10.05 -0.81
C ASP A 362 -41.45 -10.02 -1.61
N GLU A 363 -41.82 -11.18 -2.17
CA GLU A 363 -43.20 -11.67 -2.33
C GLU A 363 -43.22 -13.18 -2.11
#